data_AF-A0A170S3I1-F1
#
_entry.id   AF-A0A170S3I1-F1
#
_cell.length_a   1.000
_cell.length_b   1.000
_cell.length_c   1.000
_cell.angle_alpha   90.00
_cell.angle_beta   90.00
_cell.angle_gamma   90.00
#
_symmetry.space_group_name_H-M   'P 1'
#
loop_
_entity.id
_entity.type
_entity.pdbx_description
1 polymer ?
#
loop_
_entity_poly.entity_id
_entity_poly.type
_entity_poly.pdbx_seq_one_letter_code
_entity_poly.pdbx_strand_id
1 'polypeptide(L)'
;MLIFKDCLMSQRLVDDSIYTGYVKWFSSEKGYGFIRKDHGDKVKNIGQDVKDIFVHITALQKSRISELKEGQKVKYQLDKNNGKFSAINLEVLEC
;
A
#
# COMPACT_ATOMS: atom_id res chain seq x y z
N MET A 1 36.82 -18.91 -9.00
CA MET A 1 36.22 -20.24 -9.24
C MET A 1 35.07 -20.37 -8.25
N LEU A 2 33.84 -20.27 -8.79
CA LEU A 2 32.47 -20.55 -8.31
C LEU A 2 32.26 -20.85 -6.80
N ILE A 3 31.18 -20.42 -6.12
CA ILE A 3 29.76 -20.80 -6.31
C ILE A 3 28.89 -19.76 -5.53
N PHE A 4 28.14 -18.88 -6.19
CA PHE A 4 26.65 -18.91 -6.33
C PHE A 4 25.83 -19.47 -5.16
N LYS A 5 24.95 -18.63 -4.57
CA LYS A 5 23.65 -18.98 -3.90
C LYS A 5 23.79 -19.84 -2.62
N ASP A 6 23.23 -19.52 -1.45
CA ASP A 6 21.88 -19.05 -1.10
C ASP A 6 21.88 -18.42 0.32
N CYS A 7 20.81 -17.71 0.65
CA CYS A 7 20.36 -17.40 2.02
C CYS A 7 21.23 -16.37 2.78
N LEU A 8 20.91 -15.08 2.76
CA LEU A 8 19.85 -14.55 3.61
C LEU A 8 19.35 -13.23 3.02
N MET A 9 18.22 -13.30 2.33
CA MET A 9 17.43 -12.10 2.07
C MET A 9 16.94 -11.53 3.39
N SER A 10 16.79 -10.22 3.40
CA SER A 10 15.61 -9.57 3.97
C SER A 10 15.54 -9.42 5.49
N GLN A 11 16.43 -8.60 6.06
CA GLN A 11 16.05 -7.73 7.19
C GLN A 11 16.56 -6.31 6.95
N ARG A 12 16.27 -5.76 5.76
CA ARG A 12 16.14 -4.30 5.63
C ARG A 12 14.80 -3.99 6.29
N LEU A 13 14.81 -3.27 7.41
CA LEU A 13 13.60 -2.73 8.05
C LEU A 13 12.95 -1.73 7.10
N VAL A 14 12.31 -2.23 6.05
CA VAL A 14 11.20 -1.53 5.43
C VAL A 14 10.04 -1.88 6.35
N ASP A 15 9.33 -0.87 6.84
CA ASP A 15 8.05 -1.05 7.55
C ASP A 15 7.06 -1.66 6.54
N ASP A 16 7.23 -2.94 6.22
CA ASP A 16 6.36 -3.75 5.38
C ASP A 16 5.15 -4.18 6.20
N SER A 17 4.59 -3.23 6.94
CA SER A 17 3.35 -3.43 7.65
C SER A 17 2.27 -3.51 6.57
N ILE A 18 1.70 -4.70 6.43
CA ILE A 18 0.56 -4.95 5.57
C ILE A 18 -0.65 -4.34 6.26
N TYR A 19 -1.29 -3.38 5.61
CA TYR A 19 -2.50 -2.71 6.09
C TYR A 19 -3.71 -3.12 5.26
N THR A 20 -4.88 -3.09 5.90
CA THR A 20 -6.16 -3.26 5.20
C THR A 20 -7.01 -2.01 5.35
N GLY A 21 -7.81 -1.74 4.33
CA GLY A 21 -8.72 -0.61 4.32
C GLY A 21 -9.77 -0.71 3.24
N TYR A 22 -10.58 0.33 3.16
CA TYR A 22 -11.63 0.49 2.18
C TYR A 22 -11.26 1.62 1.24
N VAL A 23 -11.39 1.37 -0.06
CA VAL A 23 -11.18 2.40 -1.07
C VAL A 23 -12.25 3.46 -0.89
N LYS A 24 -11.82 4.70 -0.61
CA LYS A 24 -12.76 5.82 -0.48
C LYS A 24 -13.22 6.26 -1.86
N TRP A 25 -12.26 6.47 -2.74
CA TRP A 25 -12.49 6.78 -4.14
C TRP A 25 -11.19 6.56 -4.92
N PHE A 26 -11.33 6.19 -6.19
CA PHE A 26 -10.24 6.05 -7.13
C PHE A 26 -10.70 6.55 -8.50
N SER A 27 -9.90 7.39 -9.15
CA SER A 27 -10.19 7.86 -10.51
C SER A 27 -9.10 7.36 -11.45
N SER A 28 -9.45 6.42 -12.31
CA SER A 28 -8.57 5.89 -13.36
C SER A 28 -8.16 6.98 -14.36
N GLU A 29 -9.06 7.92 -14.67
CA GLU A 29 -8.78 9.07 -15.54
C GLU A 29 -7.73 10.01 -14.97
N LYS A 30 -7.78 10.26 -13.65
CA LYS A 30 -6.80 11.11 -12.96
C LYS A 30 -5.54 10.37 -12.57
N GLY A 31 -5.60 9.05 -12.43
CA GLY A 31 -4.47 8.20 -12.07
C GLY A 31 -4.07 8.24 -10.60
N TYR A 32 -4.98 8.64 -9.70
CA TYR A 32 -4.76 8.62 -8.26
C TYR A 32 -6.05 8.37 -7.48
N GLY A 33 -5.90 8.03 -6.20
CA GLY A 33 -7.04 7.80 -5.32
C GLY A 33 -6.64 7.81 -3.85
N PHE A 34 -7.64 7.56 -3.00
CA PHE A 34 -7.46 7.53 -1.56
C PHE A 34 -8.12 6.29 -0.96
N ILE A 35 -7.39 5.64 -0.06
CA ILE A 35 -7.89 4.52 0.73
C ILE A 35 -8.06 4.98 2.17
N ARG A 36 -9.22 4.69 2.73
CA ARG A 36 -9.49 4.86 4.16
C ARG A 36 -9.07 3.58 4.87
N LYS A 37 -8.15 3.67 5.82
CA LYS A 37 -7.81 2.48 6.63
C LYS A 37 -8.98 2.06 7.50
N ASP A 38 -9.11 0.76 7.75
CA ASP A 38 -10.07 0.28 8.72
C ASP A 38 -9.61 0.61 10.15
N HIS A 39 -10.57 0.92 11.03
CA HIS A 39 -10.34 1.58 12.31
C HIS A 39 -9.71 0.62 13.34
N GLY A 40 -8.41 0.36 13.25
CA GLY A 40 -7.70 -0.54 14.18
C GLY A 40 -6.19 -0.38 14.21
N ASP A 41 -5.56 -0.17 13.06
CA ASP A 41 -4.11 0.00 12.96
C ASP A 41 -3.68 1.43 13.28
N LYS A 42 -3.54 1.75 14.56
CA LYS A 42 -2.75 2.91 14.95
C LYS A 42 -1.32 2.67 14.45
N VAL A 43 -0.89 3.36 13.37
CA VAL A 43 0.54 3.49 13.06
C VAL A 43 1.13 4.30 14.21
N LYS A 44 1.53 3.63 15.28
CA LYS A 44 1.81 4.21 16.60
C LYS A 44 3.03 5.14 16.65
N ASN A 45 3.64 5.47 15.51
CA ASN A 45 4.93 6.17 15.48
C ASN A 45 5.02 7.33 14.48
N ILE A 46 3.93 7.70 13.80
CA ILE A 46 3.93 8.81 12.84
C ILE A 46 3.03 9.90 13.43
N GLY A 47 3.60 11.05 13.80
CA GLY A 47 2.91 12.21 14.40
C GLY A 47 1.87 12.91 13.50
N GLN A 48 1.28 12.19 12.56
CA GLN A 48 0.21 12.61 11.68
C GLN A 48 -0.82 11.49 11.64
N ASP A 49 -2.06 11.77 12.02
CA ASP A 49 -3.18 10.85 11.86
C ASP A 49 -3.39 10.58 10.37
N VAL A 50 -2.70 9.58 9.83
CA VAL A 50 -2.88 9.17 8.43
C VAL A 50 -4.23 8.44 8.36
N LYS A 51 -5.30 9.22 8.24
CA LYS A 51 -6.69 8.77 8.09
C LYS A 51 -6.97 8.33 6.65
N ASP A 52 -6.35 9.02 5.70
CA ASP A 52 -6.45 8.77 4.26
C ASP A 52 -5.06 8.44 3.70
N ILE A 53 -4.94 7.27 3.06
CA ILE A 53 -3.71 6.81 2.40
C ILE A 53 -3.74 7.22 0.93
N PHE A 54 -2.67 7.86 0.47
CA PHE A 54 -2.54 8.22 -0.94
C PHE A 54 -2.15 7.02 -1.81
N VAL A 55 -2.87 6.85 -2.92
CA VAL A 55 -2.63 5.82 -3.93
C VAL A 55 -2.34 6.45 -5.28
N HIS A 56 -1.29 5.95 -5.93
CA HIS A 56 -0.94 6.33 -7.30
C HIS A 56 -1.23 5.20 -8.29
N ILE A 57 -1.61 5.52 -9.52
CA ILE A 57 -1.85 4.51 -10.59
C ILE A 57 -0.64 3.61 -10.83
N THR A 58 0.58 4.12 -10.66
CA THR A 58 1.81 3.30 -10.76
C THR A 58 1.81 2.13 -9.78
N ALA A 59 1.22 2.28 -8.59
CA ALA A 59 1.11 1.21 -7.62
C ALA A 59 0.10 0.14 -8.09
N LEU A 60 -1.02 0.55 -8.69
CA LEU A 60 -1.99 -0.37 -9.29
C LEU A 60 -1.40 -1.11 -10.50
N GLN A 61 -0.68 -0.40 -11.37
CA GLN A 61 -0.01 -0.99 -12.53
C GLN A 61 1.01 -2.05 -12.11
N LYS A 62 1.76 -1.81 -11.03
CA LYS A 62 2.66 -2.81 -10.44
C LYS A 62 1.91 -4.04 -9.92
N SER A 63 0.74 -3.83 -9.32
CA SER A 63 -0.17 -4.88 -8.86
C SER A 63 -1.01 -5.52 -9.96
N ARG A 64 -0.89 -5.06 -11.22
CA ARG A 64 -1.75 -5.46 -12.36
C ARG A 64 -3.25 -5.29 -12.10
N ILE A 65 -3.61 -4.31 -11.27
CA ILE A 65 -5.00 -3.91 -11.01
C ILE A 65 -5.34 -2.78 -11.98
N SER A 66 -6.42 -2.91 -12.72
CA SER A 66 -6.86 -1.87 -13.66
C SER A 66 -7.59 -0.73 -12.95
N GLU A 67 -8.40 -1.06 -11.96
CA GLU A 67 -9.22 -0.11 -11.22
C GLU A 67 -9.59 -0.67 -9.86
N LEU A 68 -9.95 0.24 -8.95
CA LEU A 68 -10.47 -0.07 -7.64
C LEU A 68 -11.87 0.50 -7.52
N LYS A 69 -12.80 -0.28 -7.00
CA LYS A 69 -14.17 0.19 -6.74
C LYS A 69 -14.22 0.90 -5.39
N GLU A 70 -15.01 1.97 -5.32
CA GLU A 70 -15.32 2.62 -4.03
C GLU A 70 -16.00 1.63 -3.07
N GLY A 71 -15.65 1.72 -1.79
CA GLY A 71 -16.13 0.80 -0.75
C GLY A 71 -15.50 -0.59 -0.79
N GLN A 72 -14.65 -0.90 -1.77
CA GLN A 72 -14.01 -2.20 -1.86
C GLN A 72 -12.93 -2.37 -0.79
N LYS A 73 -12.89 -3.56 -0.17
CA LYS A 73 -11.86 -3.93 0.78
C LYS A 73 -10.58 -4.28 0.04
N VAL A 74 -9.50 -3.63 0.41
CA VAL A 74 -8.20 -3.80 -0.19
C VAL A 74 -7.13 -3.93 0.88
N LYS A 75 -6.12 -4.70 0.54
CA LYS A 75 -4.88 -4.85 1.29
C LYS A 75 -3.79 -4.10 0.55
N TYR A 76 -2.97 -3.40 1.28
CA TYR A 76 -1.90 -2.57 0.73
C TYR A 76 -0.76 -2.45 1.73
N GLN A 77 0.43 -2.14 1.24
CA GLN A 77 1.58 -1.83 2.07
C GLN A 77 1.81 -0.32 2.05
N LEU A 78 2.27 0.25 3.16
CA LEU A 78 2.65 1.66 3.20
C LEU A 78 4.15 1.78 3.00
N ASP A 79 4.56 2.51 1.96
CA ASP A 79 5.94 2.94 1.80
C ASP A 79 6.06 4.40 2.22
N LYS A 80 7.08 4.69 3.05
CA LYS A 80 7.42 6.06 3.44
C LYS A 80 8.54 6.57 2.54
N ASN A 81 8.16 7.28 1.47
CA ASN A 81 9.12 7.94 0.60
C ASN A 81 9.15 9.44 0.88
N ASN A 82 10.33 9.99 1.15
CA ASN A 82 10.54 11.44 1.30
C ASN A 82 9.60 12.11 2.34
N GLY A 83 9.28 11.40 3.42
CA GLY A 83 8.40 11.87 4.50
C GLY A 83 6.89 11.71 4.24
N LYS A 84 6.47 11.23 3.07
CA LYS A 84 5.07 10.97 2.72
C LYS A 84 4.77 9.47 2.68
N PHE A 85 3.54 9.09 3.04
CA PHE A 85 3.06 7.72 2.96
C PHE A 85 2.32 7.50 1.64
N SER A 86 2.73 6.47 0.90
CA SER A 86 2.06 6.04 -0.32
C SER A 86 1.72 4.55 -0.22
N ALA A 87 0.55 4.15 -0.70
CA ALA A 87 0.22 2.74 -0.80
C ALA A 87 0.95 2.10 -1.98
N ILE A 88 1.58 0.97 -1.71
CA ILE A 88 2.21 0.10 -2.72
C ILE A 88 1.63 -1.31 -2.59
N ASN A 89 1.84 -2.12 -3.64
CA ASN A 89 1.48 -3.54 -3.66
C ASN A 89 0.02 -3.78 -3.22
N LEU A 90 -0.90 -3.15 -3.95
CA LEU A 90 -2.33 -3.28 -3.70
C LEU A 90 -2.81 -4.68 -4.07
N GLU A 91 -3.65 -5.25 -3.24
CA GLU A 91 -4.32 -6.54 -3.44
C GLU A 91 -5.80 -6.35 -3.09
N VAL A 92 -6.68 -6.69 -4.02
CA VAL A 92 -8.12 -6.64 -3.78
C VAL A 92 -8.48 -7.87 -2.97
N LEU A 93 -9.06 -7.66 -1.79
CA LEU A 93 -9.62 -8.75 -1.00
C LEU A 93 -11.08 -8.89 -1.41
N GLU A 94 -11.33 -9.79 -2.36
CA GLU A 94 -12.70 -10.26 -2.62
C GLU A 94 -13.19 -10.97 -1.35
N CYS A 95 -14.38 -10.57 -0.86
CA CYS A 95 -15.05 -11.17 0.29
C CYS A 95 -16.23 -12.01 -0.19
#